data_AF-A0A1H3F6E8-F1
#
_entry.id   AF-A0A1H3F6E8-F1
#
_cell.length_a   1.000
_cell.length_b   1.000
_cell.length_c   1.000
_cell.angle_alpha   90.00
_cell.angle_beta   90.00
_cell.angle_gamma   90.00
#
_symmetry.space_group_name_H-M   'P 1'
#
loop_
_entity.id
_entity.type
_entity.pdbx_description
1 polymer ?
#
loop_
_entity_poly.entity_id
_entity_poly.type
_entity_poly.pdbx_seq_one_letter_code
_entity_poly.pdbx_strand_id
1 'polypeptide(L)'
;MLPAMPTPEPRDFSAAPAQGPSFKSTLLWTLAALAVVLAWDAGALDLAMARWFGDADGFALRSDWFFVNIAHESARRLAWLVVLGLTLCVWRPIGPLRLLPHGRRVQLVAGILLSLALISLLKYTSATSCPWDLAEFGGVARHVSHWSLGLADGGPGRCFPAGHASAGFAFLAGYFALRRHAPRAAWIWLAVSLAAGLSMGLAQQMRGAHFMSHTLWTGWLCWTAGWLFDLAVTRALRTRDSAPDSLWPAASLPPSTP
;
A
#
# COMPACT_ATOMS: atom_id res chain seq x y z
N MET A 1 -32.53 -47.51 -21.51
CA MET A 1 -32.79 -46.25 -20.78
C MET A 1 -31.49 -45.83 -20.13
N LEU A 2 -30.84 -44.78 -20.64
CA LEU A 2 -29.64 -44.21 -20.04
C LEU A 2 -30.06 -43.30 -18.86
N PRO A 3 -29.40 -43.37 -17.69
CA PRO A 3 -29.71 -42.51 -16.56
C PRO A 3 -29.38 -41.05 -16.90
N ALA A 4 -30.30 -40.15 -16.59
CA ALA A 4 -30.13 -38.72 -16.80
C ALA A 4 -28.93 -38.21 -15.98
N MET A 5 -28.01 -37.50 -16.64
CA MET A 5 -26.92 -36.84 -15.94
C MET A 5 -27.49 -35.72 -15.04
N PRO A 6 -27.04 -35.60 -13.79
CA PRO A 6 -27.45 -34.51 -12.92
C PRO A 6 -26.99 -33.19 -13.51
N THR A 7 -27.94 -32.28 -13.73
CA THR A 7 -27.66 -30.89 -14.11
C THR A 7 -26.87 -30.22 -12.99
N PRO A 8 -25.75 -29.53 -13.26
CA PRO A 8 -25.01 -28.82 -12.24
C PRO A 8 -25.90 -27.73 -11.63
N GLU A 9 -26.08 -27.75 -10.31
CA GLU A 9 -26.79 -26.70 -9.61
C GLU A 9 -26.15 -25.33 -9.89
N PRO A 10 -26.96 -24.28 -10.13
CA PRO A 10 -26.45 -22.92 -10.21
C PRO A 10 -25.79 -22.56 -8.88
N ARG A 11 -24.49 -22.25 -8.91
CA ARG A 11 -23.78 -21.76 -7.73
C ARG A 11 -24.46 -20.48 -7.26
N ASP A 12 -25.00 -20.52 -6.05
CA ASP A 12 -25.57 -19.35 -5.40
C ASP A 12 -24.45 -18.34 -5.11
N PHE A 13 -24.38 -17.29 -5.94
CA PHE A 13 -23.47 -16.16 -5.75
C PHE A 13 -24.01 -15.16 -4.71
N SER A 14 -25.14 -15.45 -4.04
CA SER A 14 -25.75 -14.64 -2.99
C SER A 14 -25.16 -14.89 -1.59
N ALA A 15 -23.99 -15.55 -1.50
CA ALA A 15 -23.28 -15.66 -0.24
C ALA A 15 -22.88 -14.25 0.23
N ALA A 16 -23.54 -13.77 1.29
CA ALA A 16 -23.23 -12.50 1.93
C ALA A 16 -21.71 -12.41 2.18
N PRO A 17 -21.05 -11.28 1.81
CA PRO A 17 -19.61 -11.18 1.93
C PRO A 17 -19.19 -11.45 3.37
N ALA A 18 -18.17 -12.31 3.55
CA ALA A 18 -17.63 -12.64 4.85
C ALA A 18 -17.33 -11.34 5.62
N GLN A 19 -17.70 -11.30 6.90
CA GLN A 19 -17.48 -10.13 7.76
C GLN A 19 -15.97 -9.95 7.94
N GLY A 20 -15.36 -9.13 7.07
CA GLY A 20 -13.99 -8.66 7.25
C GLY A 20 -13.82 -7.93 8.59
N PRO A 21 -12.58 -7.70 9.05
CA PRO A 21 -12.34 -7.08 10.35
C PRO A 21 -13.11 -5.76 10.48
N SER A 22 -13.77 -5.61 11.63
CA SER A 22 -14.60 -4.44 11.92
C SER A 22 -13.78 -3.15 11.87
N PHE A 23 -14.46 -2.02 11.70
CA PHE A 23 -13.82 -0.70 11.77
C PHE A 23 -12.95 -0.56 13.03
N LYS A 24 -13.47 -0.99 14.19
CA LYS A 24 -12.75 -0.97 15.48
C LYS A 24 -11.46 -1.78 15.43
N SER A 25 -11.50 -3.00 14.88
CA SER A 25 -10.30 -3.83 14.74
C SER A 25 -9.26 -3.20 13.82
N THR A 26 -9.67 -2.65 12.68
CA THR A 26 -8.74 -1.98 11.76
C THR A 26 -8.13 -0.72 12.39
N LEU A 27 -8.93 0.05 13.13
CA LEU A 27 -8.47 1.21 13.88
C LEU A 27 -7.42 0.83 14.94
N LEU A 28 -7.71 -0.21 15.74
CA LEU A 28 -6.76 -0.70 16.76
C LEU A 28 -5.43 -1.11 16.15
N TRP A 29 -5.44 -1.87 15.05
CA TRP A 29 -4.20 -2.23 14.34
C TRP A 29 -3.46 -1.02 13.79
N THR A 30 -4.19 -0.03 13.27
CA THR A 30 -3.59 1.22 12.75
C THR A 30 -2.92 2.03 13.85
N LEU A 31 -3.56 2.13 15.02
CA LEU A 31 -3.02 2.83 16.19
C LEU A 31 -1.86 2.06 16.82
N ALA A 32 -1.94 0.73 16.90
CA ALA A 32 -0.84 -0.10 17.39
C ALA A 32 0.39 0.01 16.48
N ALA A 33 0.20 -0.04 15.16
CA ALA A 33 1.28 0.18 14.20
C ALA A 33 1.86 1.60 14.32
N LEU A 34 1.03 2.63 14.50
CA LEU A 34 1.50 3.99 14.74
C LEU A 34 2.34 4.07 16.02
N ALA A 35 1.90 3.44 17.11
CA ALA A 35 2.64 3.43 18.36
C ALA A 35 4.02 2.78 18.22
N VAL A 36 4.14 1.70 17.44
CA VAL A 36 5.43 1.07 17.13
C VAL A 36 6.33 2.01 16.34
N VAL A 37 5.79 2.68 15.31
CA VAL A 37 6.55 3.65 14.48
C VAL A 37 7.04 4.82 15.34
N LEU A 38 6.18 5.36 16.21
CA LEU A 38 6.53 6.45 17.12
C LEU A 38 7.54 6.02 18.18
N ALA A 39 7.42 4.80 18.72
CA ALA A 39 8.39 4.26 19.67
C ALA A 39 9.78 4.10 19.03
N TRP A 40 9.83 3.70 17.75
CA TRP A 40 11.08 3.64 16.99
C TRP A 40 11.73 5.03 16.86
N ASP A 41 10.97 6.03 16.43
CA ASP A 41 11.45 7.43 16.29
C ASP A 41 11.92 7.99 17.64
N ALA A 42 11.15 7.80 18.71
CA ALA A 42 11.46 8.28 20.05
C ALA A 42 12.71 7.62 20.65
N GLY A 43 12.98 6.37 20.26
CA GLY A 43 14.16 5.63 20.70
C GLY A 43 15.47 6.01 19.98
N ALA A 44 15.43 6.94 19.02
CA ALA A 44 16.57 7.34 18.19
C ALA A 44 17.28 6.13 17.51
N LEU A 45 16.51 5.08 17.17
CA LEU A 45 17.03 3.81 16.67
C LEU A 45 17.57 3.87 15.24
N ASP A 46 17.23 4.93 14.49
CA ASP A 46 17.67 5.15 13.11
C ASP A 46 19.19 5.22 12.98
N LEU A 47 19.84 6.06 13.79
CA LEU A 47 21.30 6.18 13.81
C LEU A 47 21.95 4.88 14.30
N ALA A 48 21.39 4.26 15.33
CA ALA A 48 21.90 3.00 15.87
C ALA A 48 21.93 1.90 14.80
N MET A 49 20.85 1.77 14.02
CA MET A 49 20.78 0.79 12.94
C MET A 49 21.64 1.18 11.72
N ALA A 50 21.78 2.47 11.41
CA ALA A 50 22.65 2.93 10.33
C ALA A 50 24.12 2.59 10.59
N ARG A 51 24.58 2.73 11.84
CA ARG A 51 25.94 2.35 12.28
C ARG A 51 26.26 0.86 12.16
N TRP A 52 25.26 -0.01 11.98
CA TRP A 52 25.52 -1.42 11.71
C TRP A 52 26.07 -1.66 10.30
N PHE A 53 25.83 -0.73 9.38
CA PHE A 53 26.16 -0.88 7.95
C PHE A 53 27.04 0.24 7.39
N GLY A 54 27.18 1.36 8.12
CA GLY A 54 27.99 2.49 7.73
C GLY A 54 28.94 2.93 8.84
N ASP A 55 30.06 3.49 8.42
CA ASP A 55 31.09 4.12 9.25
C ASP A 55 31.49 5.48 8.65
N ALA A 56 32.58 6.06 9.13
CA ALA A 56 33.06 7.36 8.66
C ALA A 56 33.46 7.38 7.17
N ASP A 57 33.77 6.22 6.57
CA ASP A 57 34.08 6.08 5.15
C ASP A 57 32.79 5.86 4.31
N GLY A 58 31.64 5.74 4.98
CA GLY A 58 30.32 5.64 4.38
C GLY A 58 29.73 4.24 4.47
N PHE A 59 28.94 3.84 3.47
CA PHE A 59 28.24 2.55 3.43
C PHE A 59 28.87 1.65 2.38
N ALA A 60 29.46 0.52 2.80
CA ALA A 60 30.13 -0.44 1.90
C ALA A 60 29.21 -0.94 0.78
N LEU A 61 27.92 -1.09 1.06
CA LEU A 61 26.92 -1.60 0.12
C LEU A 61 26.30 -0.51 -0.77
N ARG A 62 26.71 0.76 -0.65
CA ARG A 62 26.12 1.89 -1.39
C ARG A 62 26.12 1.66 -2.90
N SER A 63 27.25 1.20 -3.43
CA SER A 63 27.52 0.97 -4.86
C SER A 63 27.56 -0.51 -5.25
N ASP A 64 27.18 -1.42 -4.35
CA ASP A 64 27.18 -2.84 -4.66
C ASP A 64 26.19 -3.18 -5.78
N TRP A 65 26.64 -3.98 -6.75
CA TRP A 65 25.87 -4.27 -7.97
C TRP A 65 24.54 -4.97 -7.66
N PHE A 66 24.51 -5.89 -6.71
CA PHE A 66 23.29 -6.62 -6.34
C PHE A 66 22.28 -5.67 -5.71
N PHE A 67 22.74 -4.85 -4.76
CA PHE A 67 21.89 -3.90 -4.04
C PHE A 67 21.35 -2.77 -4.93
N VAL A 68 22.09 -2.40 -5.98
CA VAL A 68 21.67 -1.38 -6.96
C VAL A 68 20.78 -1.97 -8.04
N ASN A 69 21.20 -3.05 -8.69
CA ASN A 69 20.50 -3.54 -9.90
C ASN A 69 19.36 -4.49 -9.56
N ILE A 70 19.55 -5.36 -8.56
CA ILE A 70 18.55 -6.36 -8.20
C ILE A 70 17.63 -5.80 -7.12
N ALA A 71 18.15 -5.53 -5.92
CA ALA A 71 17.32 -5.16 -4.78
C ALA A 71 16.61 -3.79 -4.93
N HIS A 72 17.09 -2.94 -5.85
CA HIS A 72 16.56 -1.60 -6.08
C HIS A 72 15.89 -1.46 -7.46
N GLU A 73 16.64 -1.56 -8.55
CA GLU A 73 16.10 -1.34 -9.90
C GLU A 73 15.09 -2.42 -10.33
N SER A 74 15.45 -3.70 -10.20
CA SER A 74 14.58 -4.79 -10.65
C SER A 74 13.29 -4.88 -9.84
N ALA A 75 13.37 -4.68 -8.51
CA ALA A 75 12.21 -4.68 -7.63
C ALA A 75 11.22 -3.57 -8.00
N ARG A 76 11.72 -2.36 -8.33
CA ARG A 76 10.89 -1.24 -8.78
C ARG A 76 10.22 -1.52 -10.12
N ARG A 77 10.94 -2.11 -11.08
CA ARG A 77 10.38 -2.48 -12.38
C ARG A 77 9.30 -3.55 -12.24
N LEU A 78 9.57 -4.56 -11.41
CA LEU A 78 8.61 -5.61 -11.10
C LEU A 78 7.32 -5.03 -10.51
N ALA A 79 7.41 -4.10 -9.55
CA ALA A 79 6.25 -3.44 -8.97
C ALA A 79 5.37 -2.77 -10.04
N TRP A 80 5.97 -2.02 -10.98
CA TRP A 80 5.22 -1.40 -12.07
C TRP A 80 4.59 -2.41 -13.05
N LEU A 81 5.29 -3.51 -13.34
CA LEU A 81 4.72 -4.61 -14.14
C LEU A 81 3.52 -5.25 -13.43
N VAL A 82 3.57 -5.42 -12.11
CA VAL A 82 2.44 -5.92 -11.33
C VAL A 82 1.29 -4.92 -11.34
N VAL A 83 1.54 -3.61 -11.18
CA VAL A 83 0.49 -2.57 -11.30
C VAL A 83 -0.18 -2.62 -12.67
N LEU A 84 0.61 -2.74 -13.75
CA LEU A 84 0.09 -2.88 -15.11
C LEU A 84 -0.77 -4.14 -15.24
N GLY A 85 -0.28 -5.29 -14.77
CA GLY A 85 -1.03 -6.55 -14.77
C GLY A 85 -2.35 -6.46 -14.00
N LEU A 86 -2.35 -5.82 -12.83
CA LEU A 86 -3.57 -5.58 -12.04
C LEU A 86 -4.55 -4.64 -12.73
N THR A 87 -4.04 -3.63 -13.44
CA THR A 87 -4.85 -2.74 -14.27
C THR A 87 -5.55 -3.52 -15.37
N LEU A 88 -4.84 -4.41 -16.09
CA LEU A 88 -5.45 -5.30 -17.07
C LEU A 88 -6.49 -6.25 -16.45
N CYS A 89 -6.23 -6.72 -15.22
CA CYS A 89 -7.17 -7.57 -14.47
C CYS A 89 -8.46 -6.86 -14.05
N VAL A 90 -8.56 -5.53 -14.17
CA VAL A 90 -9.84 -4.81 -13.98
C VAL A 90 -10.88 -5.31 -14.99
N TRP A 91 -10.48 -5.48 -16.26
CA TRP A 91 -11.35 -5.96 -17.33
C TRP A 91 -11.28 -7.48 -17.51
N ARG A 92 -10.10 -8.09 -17.35
CA ARG A 92 -9.89 -9.54 -17.53
C ARG A 92 -9.35 -10.19 -16.25
N PRO A 93 -10.18 -10.37 -15.21
CA PRO A 93 -9.71 -10.86 -13.92
C PRO A 93 -9.23 -12.31 -13.97
N ILE A 94 -8.14 -12.58 -13.25
CA ILE A 94 -7.57 -13.92 -13.08
C ILE A 94 -7.51 -14.29 -11.59
N GLY A 95 -7.50 -15.59 -11.29
CA GLY A 95 -7.35 -16.10 -9.93
C GLY A 95 -8.37 -15.48 -8.94
N PRO A 96 -7.94 -15.09 -7.72
CA PRO A 96 -8.81 -14.51 -6.70
C PRO A 96 -9.50 -13.20 -7.13
N LEU A 97 -8.96 -12.46 -8.10
CA LEU A 97 -9.55 -11.21 -8.59
C LEU A 97 -10.90 -11.43 -9.30
N ARG A 98 -11.18 -12.66 -9.74
CA ARG A 98 -12.49 -13.04 -10.30
C ARG A 98 -13.61 -12.98 -9.26
N LEU A 99 -13.26 -13.08 -7.98
CA LEU A 99 -14.20 -12.98 -6.86
C LEU A 99 -14.55 -11.52 -6.53
N LEU A 100 -13.81 -10.55 -7.07
CA LEU A 100 -14.01 -9.13 -6.80
C LEU A 100 -14.97 -8.51 -7.82
N PRO A 101 -16.00 -7.77 -7.37
CA PRO A 101 -16.79 -6.89 -8.23
C PRO A 101 -15.90 -5.88 -8.94
N HIS A 102 -16.32 -5.39 -10.12
CA HIS A 102 -15.55 -4.44 -10.93
C HIS A 102 -15.08 -3.22 -10.12
N GLY A 103 -15.97 -2.60 -9.33
CA GLY A 103 -15.61 -1.46 -8.49
C GLY A 103 -14.50 -1.75 -7.47
N ARG A 104 -14.41 -2.98 -6.95
CA ARG A 104 -13.35 -3.40 -6.02
C ARG A 104 -12.03 -3.67 -6.73
N ARG A 105 -12.06 -4.11 -7.99
CA ARG A 105 -10.84 -4.22 -8.82
C ARG A 105 -10.28 -2.83 -9.16
N VAL A 106 -11.16 -1.87 -9.49
CA VAL A 106 -10.76 -0.47 -9.69
C VAL A 106 -10.21 0.12 -8.39
N GLN A 107 -10.88 -0.11 -7.25
CA GLN A 107 -10.39 0.33 -5.94
C GLN A 107 -8.97 -0.18 -5.64
N LEU A 108 -8.69 -1.45 -5.95
CA LEU A 108 -7.37 -2.05 -5.72
C LEU A 108 -6.29 -1.24 -6.43
N VAL A 109 -6.44 -1.00 -7.73
CA VAL A 109 -5.45 -0.26 -8.53
C VAL A 109 -5.37 1.20 -8.09
N ALA A 110 -6.52 1.86 -7.92
CA ALA A 110 -6.57 3.27 -7.52
C ALA A 110 -5.97 3.49 -6.13
N GLY A 111 -6.17 2.57 -5.18
CA GLY A 111 -5.58 2.65 -3.84
C GLY A 111 -4.05 2.48 -3.85
N ILE A 112 -3.52 1.62 -4.72
CA ILE A 112 -2.07 1.49 -4.93
C ILE A 112 -1.52 2.81 -5.48
N LEU A 113 -2.11 3.35 -6.55
CA LEU A 113 -1.66 4.58 -7.17
C LEU A 113 -1.76 5.79 -6.22
N LEU A 114 -2.83 5.85 -5.42
CA LEU A 114 -3.00 6.87 -4.37
C LEU A 114 -1.86 6.81 -3.34
N SER A 115 -1.51 5.60 -2.91
CA SER A 115 -0.42 5.40 -1.95
C SER A 115 0.93 5.83 -2.55
N LEU A 116 1.22 5.45 -3.79
CA LEU A 116 2.44 5.86 -4.50
C LEU A 116 2.51 7.39 -4.67
N ALA A 117 1.38 8.02 -5.04
CA ALA A 117 1.29 9.47 -5.18
C ALA A 117 1.52 10.19 -3.83
N LEU A 118 0.89 9.70 -2.76
CA LEU A 118 1.07 10.23 -1.40
C LEU A 118 2.54 10.20 -0.97
N ILE A 119 3.20 9.04 -1.10
CA ILE A 119 4.61 8.89 -0.73
C ILE A 119 5.50 9.81 -1.59
N SER A 120 5.24 9.87 -2.89
CA SER A 120 6.03 10.73 -3.80
C SER A 120 5.90 12.20 -3.45
N LEU A 121 4.69 12.67 -3.12
CA LEU A 121 4.44 14.06 -2.74
C LEU A 121 5.14 14.41 -1.41
N LEU A 122 4.96 13.57 -0.38
CA LEU A 122 5.60 13.78 0.91
C LEU A 122 7.13 13.81 0.78
N LYS A 123 7.69 12.89 -0.02
CA LYS A 123 9.12 12.81 -0.29
C LYS A 123 9.64 14.07 -0.97
N TYR A 124 8.91 14.58 -1.95
CA TYR A 124 9.30 15.79 -2.67
C TYR A 124 9.39 17.03 -1.76
N THR A 125 8.52 17.10 -0.75
CA THR A 125 8.46 18.22 0.21
C THR A 125 9.39 18.06 1.42
N SER A 126 10.06 16.92 1.58
CA SER A 126 10.91 16.66 2.75
C SER A 126 12.28 17.34 2.64
N ALA A 127 12.69 17.98 3.74
CA ALA A 127 14.03 18.53 3.90
C ALA A 127 15.04 17.52 4.47
N THR A 128 14.62 16.29 4.78
CA THR A 128 15.46 15.27 5.40
C THR A 128 16.35 14.60 4.37
N SER A 129 17.66 14.61 4.59
CA SER A 129 18.67 13.95 3.77
C SER A 129 18.84 12.48 4.14
N CYS A 130 19.49 11.72 3.27
CA CYS A 130 19.68 10.29 3.49
C CYS A 130 20.85 9.99 4.42
N PRO A 131 20.88 8.80 5.06
CA PRO A 131 21.98 8.42 5.94
C PRO A 131 23.36 8.59 5.29
N TRP A 132 23.55 8.19 4.03
CA TRP A 132 24.82 8.34 3.31
C TRP A 132 25.25 9.79 3.05
N ASP A 133 24.37 10.77 3.28
CA ASP A 133 24.65 12.20 3.07
C ASP A 133 25.05 12.86 4.39
N LEU A 134 24.90 12.16 5.52
CA LEU A 134 25.23 12.68 6.84
C LEU A 134 26.74 12.72 7.05
N ALA A 135 27.22 13.75 7.76
CA ALA A 135 28.61 13.94 8.12
C ALA A 135 29.19 12.77 8.94
N GLU A 136 28.35 12.07 9.70
CA GLU A 136 28.75 10.86 10.42
C GLU A 136 29.19 9.73 9.48
N PHE A 137 28.66 9.70 8.25
CA PHE A 137 28.90 8.66 7.24
C PHE A 137 29.65 9.19 6.01
N GLY A 138 30.54 10.18 6.21
CA GLY A 138 31.38 10.76 5.15
C GLY A 138 30.69 11.79 4.25
N GLY A 139 29.46 12.21 4.58
CA GLY A 139 28.72 13.26 3.90
C GLY A 139 28.92 14.65 4.49
N VAL A 140 27.95 15.55 4.27
CA VAL A 140 27.99 16.96 4.73
C VAL A 140 26.76 17.37 5.55
N ALA A 141 25.68 16.60 5.49
CA ALA A 141 24.44 16.90 6.19
C ALA A 141 24.56 16.59 7.68
N ARG A 142 23.86 17.37 8.51
CA ARG A 142 23.71 17.05 9.94
C ARG A 142 22.50 16.16 10.14
N HIS A 143 22.52 15.31 11.16
CA HIS A 143 21.31 14.57 11.51
C HIS A 143 20.26 15.51 12.10
N VAL A 144 19.10 15.58 11.45
CA VAL A 144 17.91 16.32 11.90
C VAL A 144 16.71 15.38 11.77
N SER A 145 15.86 15.34 12.79
CA SER A 145 14.63 14.53 12.73
C SER A 145 13.75 14.99 11.57
N HIS A 146 13.14 14.05 10.84
CA HIS A 146 12.14 14.33 9.81
C HIS A 146 10.88 15.02 10.34
N TRP A 147 10.69 15.07 11.68
CA TRP A 147 9.64 15.85 12.33
C TRP A 147 10.02 17.29 12.65
N SER A 148 11.28 17.68 12.48
CA SER A 148 11.73 19.07 12.63
C SER A 148 11.43 19.87 11.36
N LEU A 149 10.14 20.10 11.10
CA LEU A 149 9.65 20.76 9.90
C LEU A 149 10.28 22.15 9.71
N GLY A 150 10.73 22.43 8.50
CA GLY A 150 11.35 23.71 8.13
C GLY A 150 12.82 23.87 8.55
N LEU A 151 13.38 22.92 9.30
CA LEU A 151 14.78 22.95 9.69
C LEU A 151 15.65 22.24 8.65
N ALA A 152 16.47 23.01 7.92
CA ALA A 152 17.39 22.45 6.93
C ALA A 152 18.55 21.71 7.59
N ASP A 153 18.90 20.55 7.06
CA ASP A 153 20.00 19.71 7.54
C ASP A 153 21.32 19.94 6.78
N GLY A 154 21.34 20.87 5.83
CA GLY A 154 22.51 21.21 5.02
C GLY A 154 22.79 20.23 3.87
N GLY A 155 21.92 19.23 3.66
CA GLY A 155 22.02 18.25 2.59
C GLY A 155 20.97 18.41 1.49
N PRO A 156 20.87 17.42 0.57
CA PRO A 156 19.98 17.46 -0.59
C PRO A 156 18.49 17.29 -0.26
N GLY A 157 18.16 16.82 0.95
CA GLY A 157 16.79 16.54 1.37
C GLY A 157 16.14 15.38 0.61
N ARG A 158 14.80 15.36 0.60
CA ARG A 158 13.96 14.42 -0.15
C ARG A 158 14.19 12.95 0.16
N CYS A 159 14.61 12.61 1.37
CA CYS A 159 14.85 11.22 1.78
C CYS A 159 13.68 10.58 2.54
N PHE A 160 12.85 11.38 3.22
CA PHE A 160 11.71 10.91 3.98
C PHE A 160 10.39 11.22 3.25
N PRO A 161 9.43 10.29 3.14
CA PRO A 161 9.49 8.87 3.48
C PRO A 161 10.22 8.01 2.42
N ALA A 162 10.44 6.73 2.73
CA ALA A 162 11.19 5.80 1.89
C ALA A 162 10.43 5.43 0.60
N GLY A 163 10.73 6.15 -0.49
CA GLY A 163 10.12 5.92 -1.80
C GLY A 163 10.23 4.48 -2.31
N HIS A 164 11.37 3.81 -2.11
CA HIS A 164 11.55 2.42 -2.55
C HIS A 164 10.69 1.43 -1.80
N ALA A 165 10.54 1.59 -0.49
CA ALA A 165 9.68 0.72 0.30
C ALA A 165 8.20 0.80 -0.15
N SER A 166 7.78 1.92 -0.72
CA SER A 166 6.42 2.08 -1.26
C SER A 166 6.12 1.17 -2.45
N ALA A 167 7.14 0.71 -3.20
CA ALA A 167 6.95 -0.25 -4.28
C ALA A 167 6.45 -1.62 -3.77
N GLY A 168 6.63 -1.95 -2.49
CA GLY A 168 5.97 -3.07 -1.83
C GLY A 168 4.75 -2.65 -1.01
N PHE A 169 4.89 -1.62 -0.18
CA PHE A 169 3.82 -1.23 0.76
C PHE A 169 2.58 -0.60 0.12
N ALA A 170 2.68 0.00 -1.07
CA ALA A 170 1.49 0.53 -1.75
C ALA A 170 0.45 -0.57 -2.04
N PHE A 171 0.91 -1.82 -2.19
CA PHE A 171 0.04 -2.99 -2.37
C PHE A 171 -0.78 -3.34 -1.12
N LEU A 172 -0.50 -2.79 0.06
CA LEU A 172 -1.37 -2.94 1.24
C LEU A 172 -2.81 -2.50 0.97
N ALA A 173 -3.03 -1.55 0.05
CA ALA A 173 -4.37 -1.18 -0.42
C ALA A 173 -5.20 -2.37 -0.95
N GLY A 174 -4.54 -3.37 -1.55
CA GLY A 174 -5.18 -4.59 -2.04
C GLY A 174 -5.79 -5.44 -0.93
N TYR A 175 -5.19 -5.50 0.26
CA TYR A 175 -5.79 -6.20 1.40
C TYR A 175 -7.23 -5.73 1.65
N PHE A 176 -7.46 -4.41 1.63
CA PHE A 176 -8.77 -3.83 1.86
C PHE A 176 -9.77 -4.10 0.73
N ALA A 177 -9.30 -4.17 -0.52
CA ALA A 177 -10.14 -4.54 -1.66
C ALA A 177 -10.56 -6.02 -1.62
N LEU A 178 -9.66 -6.91 -1.20
CA LEU A 178 -9.90 -8.36 -1.16
C LEU A 178 -10.64 -8.84 0.09
N ARG A 179 -10.44 -8.22 1.27
CA ARG A 179 -10.82 -8.81 2.59
C ARG A 179 -12.27 -9.25 2.76
N ARG A 180 -13.23 -8.66 2.02
CA ARG A 180 -14.67 -8.98 2.11
C ARG A 180 -15.12 -10.08 1.13
N HIS A 181 -14.36 -10.31 0.06
CA HIS A 181 -14.73 -11.23 -1.03
C HIS A 181 -13.79 -12.44 -1.13
N ALA A 182 -12.54 -12.28 -0.69
CA ALA A 182 -11.50 -13.30 -0.77
C ALA A 182 -10.57 -13.21 0.46
N PRO A 183 -11.04 -13.54 1.69
CA PRO A 183 -10.32 -13.28 2.93
C PRO A 183 -8.97 -14.01 3.03
N ARG A 184 -8.89 -15.27 2.58
CA ARG A 184 -7.62 -16.02 2.54
C ARG A 184 -6.60 -15.34 1.61
N ALA A 185 -7.03 -14.94 0.41
CA ALA A 185 -6.18 -14.23 -0.53
C ALA A 185 -5.76 -12.85 0.02
N ALA A 186 -6.65 -12.16 0.75
CA ALA A 186 -6.34 -10.89 1.38
C ALA A 186 -5.19 -11.02 2.40
N TRP A 187 -5.21 -12.03 3.27
CA TRP A 187 -4.14 -12.23 4.25
C TRP A 187 -2.80 -12.58 3.61
N ILE A 188 -2.80 -13.44 2.58
CA ILE A 188 -1.58 -13.73 1.81
C ILE A 188 -1.05 -12.46 1.15
N TRP A 189 -1.95 -11.68 0.53
CA TRP A 189 -1.61 -10.41 -0.10
C TRP A 189 -1.00 -9.41 0.89
N LEU A 190 -1.57 -9.29 2.09
CA LEU A 190 -1.05 -8.45 3.16
C LEU A 190 0.36 -8.89 3.56
N ALA A 191 0.56 -10.18 3.82
CA ALA A 191 1.86 -10.72 4.21
C ALA A 191 2.92 -10.49 3.13
N VAL A 192 2.60 -10.75 1.86
CA VAL A 192 3.51 -10.53 0.73
C VAL A 192 3.85 -9.05 0.57
N SER A 193 2.86 -8.16 0.69
CA SER A 193 3.07 -6.71 0.57
C SER A 193 3.96 -6.17 1.70
N LEU A 194 3.75 -6.66 2.94
CA LEU A 194 4.58 -6.32 4.09
C LEU A 194 6.01 -6.81 3.91
N ALA A 195 6.20 -8.08 3.52
CA ALA A 195 7.51 -8.66 3.30
C ALA A 195 8.27 -7.95 2.16
N ALA A 196 7.58 -7.63 1.05
CA ALA A 196 8.15 -6.87 -0.05
C ALA A 196 8.58 -5.46 0.39
N GLY A 197 7.71 -4.71 1.07
CA GLY A 197 8.04 -3.36 1.55
C GLY A 197 9.20 -3.35 2.55
N LEU A 198 9.20 -4.28 3.52
CA LEU A 198 10.27 -4.40 4.52
C LEU A 198 11.60 -4.84 3.91
N SER A 199 11.60 -5.81 3.01
CA SER A 199 12.83 -6.27 2.35
C SER A 199 13.47 -5.17 1.50
N MET A 200 12.66 -4.43 0.74
CA MET A 200 13.14 -3.28 -0.03
C MET A 200 13.66 -2.16 0.89
N GLY A 201 12.95 -1.86 1.98
CA GLY A 201 13.38 -0.87 2.97
C GLY A 201 14.68 -1.26 3.67
N LEU A 202 14.82 -2.52 4.09
CA LEU A 202 16.05 -3.04 4.69
C LEU A 202 17.21 -2.99 3.70
N ALA A 203 16.99 -3.35 2.44
CA ALA A 203 18.01 -3.21 1.41
C ALA A 203 18.46 -1.75 1.23
N GLN A 204 17.56 -0.76 1.35
CA GLN A 204 17.93 0.65 1.32
C GLN A 204 18.63 1.11 2.61
N GLN A 205 18.24 0.59 3.78
CA GLN A 205 18.93 0.84 5.06
C GLN A 205 20.38 0.38 5.01
N MET A 206 20.64 -0.82 4.52
CA MET A 206 21.99 -1.38 4.38
C MET A 206 22.89 -0.56 3.46
N ARG A 207 22.30 0.14 2.48
CA ARG A 207 23.02 1.03 1.55
C ARG A 207 23.22 2.44 2.08
N GLY A 208 22.60 2.79 3.22
CA GLY A 208 22.53 4.17 3.71
C GLY A 208 21.59 5.07 2.92
N ALA A 209 20.68 4.50 2.13
CA ALA A 209 19.76 5.25 1.28
C ALA A 209 18.50 5.72 2.01
N HIS A 210 18.11 5.07 3.09
CA HIS A 210 16.96 5.46 3.93
C HIS A 210 17.15 4.94 5.35
N PHE A 211 16.68 5.68 6.35
CA PHE A 211 16.54 5.15 7.70
C PHE A 211 15.38 4.14 7.81
N MET A 212 15.38 3.33 8.87
CA MET A 212 14.32 2.36 9.11
C MET A 212 13.00 3.06 9.45
N SER A 213 13.03 4.17 10.19
CA SER A 213 11.84 5.01 10.38
C SER A 213 11.20 5.43 9.07
N HIS A 214 11.98 5.81 8.05
CA HIS A 214 11.47 6.20 6.74
C HIS A 214 10.69 5.05 6.10
N THR A 215 11.16 3.81 6.29
CA THR A 215 10.51 2.58 5.82
C THR A 215 9.22 2.30 6.59
N LEU A 216 9.28 2.35 7.93
CA LEU A 216 8.13 2.09 8.80
C LEU A 216 7.00 3.11 8.58
N TRP A 217 7.33 4.39 8.49
CA TRP A 217 6.38 5.46 8.13
C TRP A 217 5.77 5.24 6.75
N THR A 218 6.56 4.80 5.75
CA THR A 218 6.02 4.46 4.43
C THR A 218 4.96 3.36 4.52
N GLY A 219 5.25 2.29 5.28
CA GLY A 219 4.30 1.20 5.51
C GLY A 219 3.02 1.68 6.18
N TRP A 220 3.14 2.47 7.25
CA TRP A 220 2.00 3.01 7.99
C TRP A 220 1.15 3.97 7.14
N LEU A 221 1.79 4.86 6.35
CA LEU A 221 1.12 5.78 5.44
C LEU A 221 0.37 5.04 4.34
N CYS A 222 0.99 4.02 3.72
CA CYS A 222 0.34 3.21 2.69
C CYS A 222 -0.85 2.40 3.25
N TRP A 223 -0.69 1.81 4.44
CA TRP A 223 -1.78 1.13 5.15
C TRP A 223 -2.95 2.07 5.40
N THR A 224 -2.68 3.24 5.97
CA THR A 224 -3.69 4.23 6.35
C THR A 224 -4.38 4.80 5.12
N ALA A 225 -3.64 5.15 4.07
CA ALA A 225 -4.21 5.60 2.80
C ALA A 225 -5.12 4.55 2.17
N GLY A 226 -4.66 3.29 2.10
CA GLY A 226 -5.45 2.18 1.59
C GLY A 226 -6.73 1.94 2.40
N TRP A 227 -6.66 2.03 3.73
CA TRP A 227 -7.81 1.87 4.61
C TRP A 227 -8.83 3.00 4.43
N LEU A 228 -8.38 4.26 4.48
CA LEU A 228 -9.25 5.43 4.30
C LEU A 228 -9.92 5.41 2.92
N PHE A 229 -9.18 5.00 1.89
CA PHE A 229 -9.74 4.84 0.56
C PHE A 229 -10.81 3.73 0.50
N ASP A 230 -10.62 2.60 1.19
CA ASP A 230 -11.67 1.57 1.31
C ASP A 230 -12.93 2.07 2.02
N LEU A 231 -12.77 2.88 3.07
CA LEU A 231 -13.90 3.50 3.76
C LEU A 231 -14.65 4.45 2.82
N ALA A 232 -13.94 5.31 2.10
CA ALA A 232 -14.52 6.23 1.13
C ALA A 232 -15.27 5.50 0.01
N VAL A 233 -14.66 4.50 -0.61
CA VAL A 233 -15.29 3.68 -1.67
C VAL A 233 -16.49 2.92 -1.12
N THR A 234 -16.38 2.32 0.07
CA THR A 234 -17.50 1.61 0.69
C THR A 234 -18.68 2.54 0.96
N ARG A 235 -18.42 3.76 1.45
CA ARG A 235 -19.46 4.76 1.68
C ARG A 235 -20.12 5.18 0.36
N ALA A 236 -19.32 5.47 -0.66
CA ALA A 236 -19.80 5.88 -1.98
C ALA A 236 -20.67 4.81 -2.67
N LEU A 237 -20.32 3.53 -2.53
CA LEU A 237 -21.13 2.43 -3.06
C LEU A 237 -22.46 2.31 -2.30
N ARG A 238 -22.44 2.35 -0.96
CA ARG A 238 -23.68 2.32 -0.16
C ARG A 238 -24.65 3.46 -0.50
N THR A 239 -24.13 4.67 -0.73
CA THR A 239 -24.97 5.82 -1.10
C THR A 239 -25.59 5.66 -2.49
N ARG A 240 -24.90 4.99 -3.42
CA ARG A 240 -25.46 4.69 -4.76
C ARG A 240 -26.58 3.66 -4.67
N ASP A 241 -26.39 2.61 -3.87
CA ASP A 241 -27.40 1.55 -3.69
C ASP A 241 -28.63 2.03 -2.90
N SER A 242 -28.51 3.13 -2.14
CA SER A 242 -29.62 3.72 -1.38
C SER A 242 -30.38 4.81 -2.14
N ALA A 243 -29.96 5.17 -3.35
CA ALA A 243 -30.68 6.15 -4.16
C ALA A 243 -31.96 5.49 -4.71
N PRO A 244 -33.15 6.05 -4.47
CA PRO A 244 -34.40 5.44 -4.94
C PRO A 244 -34.44 5.40 -6.47
N ASP A 245 -34.82 4.25 -7.04
CA ASP A 245 -35.07 4.01 -8.48
C ASP A 245 -36.21 4.88 -9.07
N SER A 246 -36.71 5.88 -8.34
CA SER A 246 -37.93 6.63 -8.65
C SER A 246 -37.77 7.74 -9.70
N LEU A 247 -36.77 7.68 -10.58
CA LEU A 247 -36.61 8.63 -11.68
C LEU A 247 -37.16 8.13 -13.02
N TRP A 248 -37.70 6.91 -13.08
CA TRP A 248 -38.55 6.53 -14.21
C TRP A 248 -40.02 6.86 -13.87
N PRO A 249 -40.65 7.88 -14.48
CA PRO A 249 -42.09 8.03 -14.37
C PRO A 249 -42.71 6.74 -14.90
N ALA A 250 -43.48 6.05 -14.05
CA ALA A 250 -44.26 4.89 -14.45
C ALA A 250 -45.04 5.29 -15.71
N ALA A 251 -44.68 4.70 -16.86
CA ALA A 251 -45.42 4.89 -18.09
C ALA A 251 -46.86 4.45 -17.80
N SER A 252 -47.77 5.41 -17.72
CA SER A 252 -49.19 5.15 -17.54
C SER A 252 -49.66 4.33 -18.73
N LEU A 253 -49.88 3.03 -18.51
CA LEU A 253 -50.57 2.17 -19.47
C LEU A 253 -51.96 2.79 -19.72
N PRO A 254 -52.36 3.04 -20.98
CA PRO A 254 -53.69 3.57 -21.26
C PRO A 254 -54.75 2.55 -20.82
N PRO A 255 -55.90 3.00 -20.32
CA PRO A 255 -56.97 2.11 -19.86
C PRO A 255 -57.46 1.25 -21.02
N SER A 256 -57.52 -0.06 -20.79
CA SER A 256 -58.24 -1.00 -21.65
C SER A 256 -59.72 -0.60 -21.66
N THR A 257 -60.20 -0.12 -22.80
CA THR A 257 -61.63 0.10 -23.05
C THR A 257 -62.37 -1.25 -23.05
N PRO A 258 -63.60 -1.29 -22.52
CA PRO A 258 -64.40 -2.51 -22.36
C PRO A 258 -64.84 -3.13 -23.69
#